data_AF-A0A497HL99-F1
#
_entry.id   AF-A0A497HL99-F1
#
_cell.length_a   1.000
_cell.length_b   1.000
_cell.length_c   1.000
_cell.angle_alpha   90.00
_cell.angle_beta   90.00
_cell.angle_gamma   90.00
#
_symmetry.space_group_name_H-M   'P 1'
#
loop_
_entity.id
_entity.type
_entity.pdbx_description
1 polymer ?
#
loop_
_entity_poly.entity_id
_entity_poly.type
_entity_poly.pdbx_seq_one_letter_code
_entity_poly.pdbx_strand_id
1 'polypeptide(L)'
;MKSKIIELSGIGDTLVNFVYSLAFFKARNVATSKRVSNDVLYRAVINSGLRDRIGSRKDKHEVADFAEGLIFYAWRKKIISIEECVEILVKNIDDEVEAFTNLLEMIRRRTGW
;
A
#
# COMPACT_ATOMS: atom_id res chain seq x y z
N MET A 1 -17.75 0.93 -5.84
CA MET A 1 -16.41 1.59 -5.90
C MET A 1 -15.36 0.74 -5.20
N LYS A 2 -15.57 0.33 -3.94
CA LYS A 2 -14.68 -0.54 -3.16
C LYS A 2 -14.37 -1.88 -3.83
N SER A 3 -15.39 -2.57 -4.34
CA SER A 3 -15.23 -3.81 -5.12
C SER A 3 -14.33 -3.62 -6.35
N LYS A 4 -14.51 -2.53 -7.09
CA LYS A 4 -13.67 -2.16 -8.24
C LYS A 4 -12.21 -1.84 -7.86
N ILE A 5 -11.95 -1.46 -6.62
CA ILE A 5 -10.57 -1.27 -6.13
C ILE A 5 -9.93 -2.64 -5.87
N ILE A 6 -10.65 -3.55 -5.21
CA ILE A 6 -10.18 -4.92 -4.96
C ILE A 6 -9.91 -5.67 -6.28
N GLU A 7 -10.69 -5.43 -7.34
CA GLU A 7 -10.43 -5.97 -8.69
C GLU A 7 -9.07 -5.53 -9.28
N LEU A 8 -8.48 -4.44 -8.78
CA LEU A 8 -7.15 -3.97 -9.19
C LEU A 8 -6.00 -4.61 -8.40
N SER A 9 -6.29 -5.42 -7.38
CA SER A 9 -5.28 -6.04 -6.50
C SER A 9 -4.22 -6.82 -7.28
N GLY A 10 -4.60 -7.63 -8.27
CA GLY A 10 -3.63 -8.44 -9.02
C GLY A 10 -2.52 -7.63 -9.71
N ILE A 11 -2.84 -6.46 -10.30
CA ILE A 11 -1.82 -5.55 -10.84
C ILE A 11 -1.21 -4.65 -9.75
N GLY A 12 -1.98 -4.38 -8.69
CA GLY A 12 -1.54 -3.61 -7.55
C GLY A 12 -0.46 -4.29 -6.73
N ASP A 13 -0.56 -5.59 -6.47
CA ASP A 13 0.47 -6.40 -5.80
C ASP A 13 1.82 -6.28 -6.52
N THR A 14 1.81 -6.35 -7.86
CA THR A 14 3.03 -6.17 -8.67
C THR A 14 3.64 -4.78 -8.46
N LEU A 15 2.82 -3.72 -8.49
CA LEU A 15 3.30 -2.35 -8.24
C LEU A 15 3.81 -2.18 -6.81
N VAL A 16 3.08 -2.69 -5.82
CA VAL A 16 3.42 -2.58 -4.39
C VAL A 16 4.76 -3.28 -4.12
N ASN A 17 4.93 -4.50 -4.61
CA ASN A 17 6.17 -5.25 -4.45
C ASN A 17 7.35 -4.56 -5.15
N PHE A 18 7.12 -3.96 -6.32
CA PHE A 18 8.15 -3.19 -7.02
C PHE A 18 8.58 -1.95 -6.23
N VAL A 19 7.61 -1.13 -5.80
CA VAL A 19 7.86 0.07 -4.99
C VAL A 19 8.55 -0.30 -3.67
N TYR A 20 8.13 -1.38 -3.02
CA TYR A 20 8.74 -1.84 -1.77
C TYR A 20 10.19 -2.31 -1.99
N SER A 21 10.45 -3.06 -3.07
CA SER A 21 11.80 -3.47 -3.45
C SER A 21 12.71 -2.25 -3.72
N LEU A 22 12.19 -1.23 -4.41
CA LEU A 22 12.92 0.01 -4.65
C LEU A 22 13.21 0.79 -3.36
N ALA A 23 12.24 0.86 -2.44
CA ALA A 23 12.43 1.50 -1.14
C ALA A 23 13.51 0.78 -0.31
N PHE A 24 13.48 -0.54 -0.30
CA PHE A 24 14.50 -1.34 0.39
C PHE A 24 15.88 -1.16 -0.23
N PHE A 25 15.98 -1.20 -1.57
CA PHE A 25 17.22 -0.92 -2.29
C PHE A 25 17.75 0.48 -1.96
N LYS A 26 16.89 1.50 -2.00
CA LYS A 26 17.27 2.88 -1.70
C LYS A 26 17.76 3.04 -0.25
N ALA A 27 17.12 2.39 0.72
CA ALA A 27 17.48 2.50 2.12
C ALA A 27 18.74 1.69 2.51
N ARG A 28 18.98 0.54 1.85
CA ARG A 28 20.02 -0.43 2.26
C ARG A 28 21.15 -0.59 1.25
N ASN A 29 21.01 -0.05 0.04
CA ASN A 29 21.90 -0.25 -1.10
C ASN A 29 22.10 -1.75 -1.46
N VAL A 30 21.07 -2.58 -1.25
CA VAL A 30 21.07 -4.02 -1.52
C VAL A 30 20.03 -4.34 -2.60
N ALA A 31 20.49 -4.80 -3.76
CA ALA A 31 19.61 -5.20 -4.86
C ALA A 31 18.92 -6.52 -4.52
N THR A 32 17.69 -6.45 -4.04
CA THR A 32 16.88 -7.63 -3.70
C THR A 32 15.42 -7.40 -4.02
N SER A 33 14.72 -8.48 -4.40
CA SER A 33 13.28 -8.46 -4.54
C SER A 33 12.64 -8.62 -3.16
N LYS A 34 11.77 -7.69 -2.81
CA LYS A 34 10.93 -7.75 -1.62
C LYS A 34 9.49 -8.01 -2.02
N ARG A 35 8.83 -8.84 -1.22
CA ARG A 35 7.38 -9.02 -1.24
C ARG A 35 6.84 -8.61 0.11
N VAL A 36 5.81 -7.77 0.10
CA VAL A 36 5.09 -7.42 1.32
C VAL A 36 4.13 -8.56 1.67
N SER A 37 3.97 -8.86 2.95
CA SER A 37 3.00 -9.87 3.38
C SER A 37 1.58 -9.28 3.49
N ASN A 38 0.56 -10.10 3.24
CA ASN A 38 -0.84 -9.68 3.44
C ASN A 38 -1.12 -9.26 4.89
N ASP A 39 -0.39 -9.81 5.87
CA ASP A 39 -0.51 -9.38 7.27
C ASP A 39 -0.10 -7.92 7.47
N VAL A 40 1.01 -7.52 6.85
CA VAL A 40 1.50 -6.14 6.90
C VAL A 40 0.49 -5.19 6.27
N LEU A 41 0.00 -5.50 5.08
CA LEU A 41 -0.99 -4.66 4.39
C LEU A 41 -2.32 -4.61 5.15
N TYR A 42 -2.77 -5.75 5.68
CA TYR A 42 -3.96 -5.80 6.54
C TYR A 42 -3.81 -4.84 7.73
N ARG A 43 -2.72 -4.95 8.49
CA ARG A 43 -2.47 -4.11 9.67
C ARG A 43 -2.34 -2.64 9.30
N ALA A 44 -1.66 -2.33 8.18
CA ALA A 44 -1.52 -0.97 7.68
C ALA A 44 -2.86 -0.33 7.32
N VAL A 45 -3.81 -1.10 6.76
CA VAL A 45 -5.17 -0.63 6.49
C VAL A 45 -5.95 -0.34 7.77
N ILE A 46 -5.78 -1.17 8.82
CA ILE A 46 -6.40 -0.91 10.13
C ILE A 46 -5.83 0.40 10.70
N ASN A 47 -4.51 0.51 10.75
CA ASN A 47 -3.83 1.64 11.38
C ASN A 47 -4.05 2.97 10.64
N SER A 48 -4.23 2.95 9.32
CA SER A 48 -4.48 4.16 8.51
C SER A 48 -5.92 4.69 8.59
N GLY A 49 -6.81 3.99 9.32
CA GLY A 49 -8.22 4.34 9.46
C GLY A 49 -9.07 4.01 8.22
N LEU A 50 -8.56 3.21 7.29
CA LEU A 50 -9.28 2.80 6.08
C LEU A 50 -10.25 1.62 6.35
N ARG A 51 -10.17 0.97 7.51
CA ARG A 51 -10.98 -0.21 7.82
C ARG A 51 -12.49 0.04 7.73
N ASP A 52 -12.94 1.16 8.25
CA ASP A 52 -14.37 1.56 8.23
C ASP A 52 -14.85 1.85 6.81
N ARG A 53 -13.92 2.26 5.94
CA ARG A 53 -14.16 2.60 4.55
C ARG A 53 -14.23 1.38 3.65
N ILE A 54 -13.81 0.20 4.09
CA ILE A 54 -13.87 -1.04 3.29
C ILE A 54 -15.15 -1.84 3.58
N GLY A 55 -15.71 -1.69 4.79
CA GLY A 55 -16.95 -2.35 5.24
C GLY A 55 -16.67 -3.58 6.13
N SER A 56 -17.48 -3.78 7.17
CA SER A 56 -17.19 -4.69 8.29
C SER A 56 -17.06 -6.17 7.92
N ARG A 57 -17.67 -6.63 6.82
CA ARG A 57 -17.74 -8.06 6.43
C ARG A 57 -16.57 -8.58 5.59
N LYS A 58 -15.50 -7.79 5.39
CA LYS A 58 -14.33 -8.19 4.60
C LYS A 58 -13.34 -8.97 5.45
N ASP A 59 -12.84 -10.08 4.89
CA ASP A 59 -11.82 -10.91 5.52
C ASP A 59 -10.42 -10.26 5.40
N LYS A 60 -9.42 -10.90 6.01
CA LYS A 60 -8.04 -10.40 6.02
C LYS A 60 -7.45 -10.26 4.61
N HIS A 61 -7.74 -11.20 3.72
CA HIS A 61 -7.22 -11.20 2.36
C HIS A 61 -7.85 -10.07 1.56
N GLU A 62 -9.16 -9.92 1.60
CA GLU A 62 -9.86 -8.84 0.88
C GLU A 62 -9.45 -7.44 1.36
N VAL A 63 -9.08 -7.30 2.63
CA VAL A 63 -8.55 -6.06 3.19
C VAL A 63 -7.14 -5.75 2.67
N ALA A 64 -6.28 -6.77 2.54
CA ALA A 64 -4.95 -6.62 1.93
C ALA A 64 -5.06 -6.29 0.44
N ASP A 65 -5.90 -7.02 -0.30
CA ASP A 65 -6.19 -6.80 -1.73
C ASP A 65 -6.69 -5.36 -1.97
N PHE A 66 -7.51 -4.84 -1.04
CA PHE A 66 -7.94 -3.45 -1.09
C PHE A 66 -6.76 -2.46 -1.00
N ALA A 67 -5.78 -2.71 -0.13
CA ALA A 67 -4.59 -1.86 -0.01
C ALA A 67 -3.81 -1.82 -1.32
N GLU A 68 -3.56 -2.99 -1.92
CA GLU A 68 -2.85 -3.14 -3.20
C GLU A 68 -3.57 -2.40 -4.32
N GLY A 69 -4.88 -2.66 -4.44
CA GLY A 69 -5.73 -2.00 -5.42
C GLY A 69 -5.81 -0.49 -5.22
N LEU A 70 -5.83 -0.01 -3.98
CA LEU A 70 -5.90 1.42 -3.66
C LEU A 70 -4.61 2.13 -4.02
N ILE A 71 -3.45 1.54 -3.72
CA ILE A 71 -2.14 2.09 -4.10
C ILE A 71 -2.03 2.18 -5.62
N PHE A 72 -2.41 1.13 -6.34
CA PHE A 72 -2.44 1.14 -7.80
C PHE A 72 -3.40 2.19 -8.36
N TYR A 73 -4.61 2.26 -7.80
CA TYR A 73 -5.60 3.25 -8.21
C TYR A 73 -5.07 4.68 -8.05
N ALA A 74 -4.45 4.99 -6.90
CA ALA A 74 -3.90 6.31 -6.60
C ALA A 74 -2.78 6.68 -7.58
N TRP A 75 -1.86 5.76 -7.83
CA TRP A 75 -0.80 5.94 -8.82
C TRP A 75 -1.36 6.17 -10.23
N ARG A 76 -2.27 5.31 -10.68
CA ARG A 76 -2.91 5.40 -12.00
C ARG A 76 -3.67 6.72 -12.19
N LYS A 77 -4.23 7.27 -11.11
CA LYS A 77 -4.91 8.56 -11.09
C LYS A 77 -3.97 9.76 -10.91
N LYS A 78 -2.65 9.54 -10.90
CA LYS A 78 -1.62 10.56 -10.69
C LYS A 78 -1.75 11.31 -9.35
N ILE A 79 -2.32 10.64 -8.34
CA ILE A 79 -2.50 11.20 -6.99
C ILE A 79 -1.20 11.06 -6.16
N ILE A 80 -0.43 10.02 -6.48
CA ILE A 80 0.87 9.73 -5.91
C ILE A 80 1.78 9.18 -7.01
N SER A 81 3.07 9.50 -7.00
CA SER A 81 4.05 8.95 -7.95
C SER A 81 4.77 7.73 -7.34
N ILE A 82 5.47 6.96 -8.18
CA ILE A 82 6.30 5.83 -7.68
C ILE A 82 7.39 6.36 -6.76
N GLU A 83 8.04 7.45 -7.15
CA GLU A 83 9.11 8.11 -6.40
C GLU A 83 8.59 8.53 -5.04
N GLU A 84 7.42 9.17 -4.98
CA GLU A 84 6.81 9.58 -3.72
C GLU A 84 6.44 8.38 -2.83
N CYS A 85 5.90 7.30 -3.39
CA CYS A 85 5.66 6.08 -2.62
C CYS A 85 6.97 5.55 -2.02
N VAL A 86 8.05 5.50 -2.80
CA VAL A 86 9.38 5.07 -2.34
C VAL A 86 9.89 5.96 -1.22
N GLU A 87 9.82 7.29 -1.36
CA GLU A 87 10.25 8.23 -0.30
C GLU A 87 9.46 8.05 1.00
N ILE A 88 8.16 7.76 0.91
CA ILE A 88 7.35 7.52 2.10
C ILE A 88 7.76 6.21 2.79
N LEU A 89 7.92 5.13 2.02
CA LEU A 89 8.30 3.83 2.59
C LEU A 89 9.70 3.84 3.22
N VAL A 90 10.65 4.54 2.62
CA VAL A 90 12.05 4.62 3.12
C VAL A 90 12.11 5.17 4.54
N LYS A 91 11.22 6.10 4.92
CA LYS A 91 11.23 6.74 6.24
C LYS A 91 11.12 5.75 7.40
N ASN A 92 10.35 4.68 7.22
CA ASN A 92 10.08 3.67 8.24
C ASN A 92 10.35 2.25 7.70
N ILE A 93 11.36 2.07 6.86
CA ILE A 93 11.60 0.80 6.15
C ILE A 93 11.78 -0.42 7.09
N ASP A 94 12.15 -0.19 8.34
CA ASP A 94 12.37 -1.22 9.36
C ASP A 94 11.09 -1.61 10.11
N ASP A 95 10.04 -0.80 10.00
CA ASP A 95 8.68 -1.15 10.42
C ASP A 95 7.77 -1.14 9.18
N GLU A 96 7.67 -2.29 8.52
CA GLU A 96 6.88 -2.44 7.29
C GLU A 96 5.43 -2.00 7.51
N VAL A 97 4.85 -2.30 8.68
CA VAL A 97 3.46 -1.93 8.99
C VAL A 97 3.34 -0.41 9.07
N GLU A 98 4.24 0.27 9.77
CA GLU A 98 4.23 1.73 9.87
C GLU A 98 4.50 2.40 8.50
N ALA A 99 5.46 1.90 7.73
CA ALA A 99 5.76 2.40 6.39
C ALA A 99 4.53 2.37 5.48
N PHE A 100 3.85 1.22 5.41
CA PHE A 100 2.64 1.08 4.61
C PHE A 100 1.45 1.85 5.21
N THR A 101 1.37 1.99 6.53
CA THR A 101 0.36 2.84 7.19
C THR A 101 0.47 4.28 6.70
N ASN A 102 1.68 4.85 6.72
CA ASN A 102 1.94 6.22 6.30
C ASN A 102 1.63 6.45 4.82
N LEU A 103 1.96 5.48 3.96
CA LEU A 103 1.61 5.51 2.54
C LEU A 103 0.08 5.54 2.34
N LEU A 104 -0.63 4.63 3.01
CA LEU A 104 -2.09 4.54 2.93
C LEU A 104 -2.78 5.78 3.50
N GLU A 105 -2.27 6.35 4.59
CA GLU A 105 -2.76 7.62 5.12
C GLU A 105 -2.60 8.78 4.13
N MET A 106 -1.44 8.87 3.47
CA MET A 106 -1.20 9.91 2.46
C MET A 106 -2.21 9.79 1.32
N ILE A 107 -2.39 8.57 0.80
CA ILE A 107 -3.37 8.29 -0.26
C ILE A 107 -4.79 8.61 0.23
N ARG A 108 -5.16 8.19 1.44
CA ARG A 108 -6.46 8.45 2.05
C ARG A 108 -6.77 9.95 2.09
N ARG A 109 -5.83 10.76 2.62
CA ARG A 109 -5.96 12.23 2.71
C ARG A 109 -6.17 12.88 1.35
N ARG A 110 -5.48 12.42 0.31
CA ARG A 110 -5.57 13.01 -1.05
C ARG A 110 -6.77 12.54 -1.85
N THR A 111 -7.30 11.37 -1.53
CA THR A 111 -8.44 10.78 -2.26
C THR A 111 -9.80 11.02 -1.59
N GLY A 112 -9.81 11.53 -0.36
CA GLY A 112 -11.03 11.71 0.43
C GLY A 112 -11.64 10.41 0.97
N TRP A 113 -10.87 9.31 0.88
CA TRP A 113 -11.21 8.02 1.47
C TRP A 113 -11.07 8.03 3.00
#